data_AF-A0A9E3CB22-F1
#
_entry.id   AF-A0A9E3CB22-F1
#
_cell.length_a   1.000
_cell.length_b   1.000
_cell.length_c   1.000
_cell.angle_alpha   90.00
_cell.angle_beta   90.00
_cell.angle_gamma   90.00
#
_symmetry.space_group_name_H-M   'P 1'
#
loop_
_entity.id
_entity.type
_entity.pdbx_description
1 polymer ?
#
loop_
_entity_poly.entity_id
_entity_poly.type
_entity_poly.pdbx_seq_one_letter_code
_entity_poly.pdbx_strand_id
1 'polypeptide(L)'
;MMIIPEVAPMLTCTAVNDGFLYELLLRADEGRPAITKIRIGPFFFKPEYQPRPLALGLTRGGPESAFWMHKRAPRGWSRLRWQVAADEVGSPVYLASEGTLRPGEQGIFQFVSMFPPGGLRTGLELFRGKEHWDCGVSGPNYEHFLQAEHTY
;
A
#
# COMPACT_ATOMS: atom_id res chain seq x y z
N MET A 1 -19.96 24.57 9.88
CA MET A 1 -18.71 23.94 9.41
C MET A 1 -19.11 22.70 8.63
N MET A 2 -18.75 22.65 7.35
CA MET A 2 -19.21 21.66 6.38
C MET A 2 -18.79 20.26 6.81
N ILE A 3 -19.75 19.35 6.95
CA ILE A 3 -19.49 17.91 7.10
C ILE A 3 -18.93 17.47 5.75
N ILE A 4 -17.72 16.92 5.73
CA ILE A 4 -17.17 16.30 4.53
C ILE A 4 -17.44 14.79 4.65
N PRO A 5 -18.48 14.23 4.01
CA PRO A 5 -18.64 12.79 3.89
C PRO A 5 -17.74 12.31 2.74
N GLU A 6 -16.42 12.41 2.88
CA GLU A 6 -15.53 11.89 1.85
C GLU A 6 -14.99 10.52 2.25
N VAL A 7 -15.40 9.56 1.41
CA VAL A 7 -14.98 8.17 1.36
C VAL A 7 -13.78 8.00 0.42
N ALA A 8 -13.25 9.09 -0.13
CA ALA A 8 -12.11 9.07 -1.02
C ALA A 8 -10.82 8.96 -0.19
N PRO A 9 -10.04 7.87 -0.35
CA PRO A 9 -8.70 7.81 0.23
C PRO A 9 -7.86 8.94 -0.37
N MET A 10 -7.44 9.90 0.46
CA MET A 10 -6.52 10.95 0.02
C MET A 10 -5.11 10.43 0.21
N LEU A 11 -4.37 10.31 -0.89
CA LEU A 11 -2.94 10.02 -0.86
C LEU A 11 -2.16 11.30 -1.19
N THR A 12 -1.44 11.82 -0.21
CA THR A 12 -0.53 12.95 -0.37
C THR A 12 0.90 12.44 -0.47
N CYS A 13 1.68 12.96 -1.40
CA CYS A 13 3.11 12.65 -1.53
C CYS A 13 3.95 13.89 -1.27
N THR A 14 5.00 13.76 -0.47
CA THR A 14 5.92 14.86 -0.13
C THR A 14 7.36 14.36 -0.16
N ALA A 15 8.27 15.10 -0.80
CA ALA A 15 9.70 14.76 -0.78
C ALA A 15 10.30 15.00 0.62
N VAL A 16 11.11 14.07 1.10
CA VAL A 16 11.79 14.07 2.41
C VAL A 16 13.24 13.59 2.25
N ASN A 17 14.10 13.81 3.25
CA ASN A 17 15.50 13.36 3.19
C ASN A 17 15.65 11.85 2.95
N ASP A 18 14.69 11.07 3.44
CA ASP A 18 14.65 9.61 3.35
C ASP A 18 13.98 9.09 2.06
N GLY A 19 13.60 9.97 1.11
CA GLY A 19 12.88 9.63 -0.11
C GLY A 19 11.57 10.41 -0.30
N PHE A 20 10.48 9.72 -0.63
CA PHE A 20 9.15 10.29 -0.83
C PHE A 20 8.21 9.74 0.24
N LEU A 21 7.69 10.62 1.10
CA LEU A 21 6.71 10.30 2.11
C LEU A 21 5.32 10.29 1.47
N TYR A 22 4.66 9.15 1.60
CA TYR A 22 3.28 8.94 1.23
C TYR A 22 2.42 8.94 2.49
N GLU A 23 1.40 9.78 2.50
CA GLU A 23 0.42 9.89 3.56
C GLU A 23 -0.96 9.53 3.03
N LEU A 24 -1.48 8.41 3.50
CA LEU A 24 -2.82 7.95 3.18
C LEU A 24 -3.75 8.27 4.36
N LEU A 25 -4.71 9.15 4.12
CA LEU A 25 -5.80 9.44 5.05
C LEU A 25 -7.00 8.57 4.71
N LEU A 26 -7.42 7.75 5.67
CA LEU A 26 -8.63 6.93 5.58
C LEU A 26 -9.66 7.37 6.60
N ARG A 27 -10.92 7.46 6.16
CA ARG A 27 -12.08 7.70 7.02
C ARG A 27 -13.04 6.52 6.87
N ALA A 28 -13.41 5.93 8.00
CA ALA A 28 -14.45 4.91 8.03
C ALA A 28 -15.80 5.58 8.23
N ASP A 29 -16.74 5.34 7.32
CA ASP A 29 -18.06 5.99 7.39
C ASP A 29 -18.84 5.52 8.62
N GLU A 30 -19.52 6.46 9.29
CA GLU A 30 -20.49 6.14 10.32
C GLU A 30 -21.62 5.29 9.70
N GLY A 31 -21.83 4.09 10.23
CA GLY A 31 -22.86 3.16 9.74
C GLY A 31 -22.39 2.10 8.73
N ARG A 32 -21.12 2.12 8.29
CA ARG A 32 -20.54 1.01 7.50
C ARG A 32 -19.67 0.11 8.39
N PRO A 33 -19.38 -1.14 7.98
CA PRO A 33 -18.41 -1.97 8.68
C PRO A 33 -17.03 -1.32 8.76
N ALA A 34 -16.25 -1.74 9.77
CA ALA A 34 -14.88 -1.28 9.98
C ALA A 34 -13.98 -1.58 8.77
N ILE A 35 -13.01 -0.68 8.51
CA ILE A 35 -11.93 -0.96 7.57
C ILE A 35 -10.93 -1.89 8.29
N THR A 36 -10.63 -3.03 7.69
CA THR A 36 -9.82 -4.08 8.32
C THR A 36 -8.50 -4.35 7.61
N LYS A 37 -8.41 -3.97 6.34
CA LYS A 37 -7.20 -4.17 5.54
C LYS A 37 -7.12 -3.14 4.43
N ILE A 38 -5.89 -2.79 4.11
CA ILE A 38 -5.53 -2.03 2.91
C ILE A 38 -4.49 -2.81 2.11
N ARG A 39 -4.60 -2.76 0.78
CA ARG A 39 -3.53 -3.16 -0.14
C ARG A 39 -3.28 -2.04 -1.14
N ILE A 40 -2.01 -1.73 -1.36
CA ILE A 40 -1.54 -0.78 -2.37
C ILE A 40 -0.88 -1.62 -3.47
N GLY A 41 -1.25 -1.41 -4.73
CA GLY A 41 -0.79 -2.21 -5.87
C GLY A 41 -1.86 -2.39 -6.94
N PRO A 42 -1.76 -3.40 -7.83
CA PRO A 42 -0.72 -4.41 -7.86
C PRO A 42 0.65 -3.82 -8.26
N PHE A 43 1.71 -4.34 -7.64
CA PHE A 43 3.09 -4.12 -8.06
C PHE A 43 3.58 -5.33 -8.84
N PHE A 44 4.25 -5.08 -9.96
CA PHE A 44 4.83 -6.11 -10.81
C PHE A 44 6.34 -6.16 -10.59
N PHE A 45 6.83 -7.32 -10.16
CA PHE A 45 8.24 -7.61 -9.98
C PHE A 45 8.65 -8.72 -10.94
N LYS A 46 9.92 -8.76 -11.35
CA LYS A 46 10.44 -9.95 -12.03
C LYS A 46 10.48 -11.13 -11.06
N PRO A 47 10.37 -12.38 -11.52
CA PRO A 47 10.30 -13.56 -10.65
C PRO A 47 11.45 -13.70 -9.64
N GLU A 48 12.64 -13.25 -9.99
CA GLU A 48 13.84 -13.23 -9.15
C GLU A 48 13.79 -12.16 -8.05
N TYR A 49 13.03 -11.08 -8.28
CA TYR A 49 12.77 -9.99 -7.33
C TYR A 49 11.37 -10.08 -6.72
N GLN A 50 10.65 -11.18 -6.86
CA GLN A 50 9.34 -11.28 -6.21
C GLN A 50 9.52 -11.51 -4.71
N PRO A 51 8.80 -10.81 -3.83
CA PRO A 51 8.77 -11.11 -2.40
C PRO A 51 8.38 -12.56 -2.14
N ARG A 52 9.29 -13.33 -1.55
CA ARG A 52 9.01 -14.72 -1.16
C ARG A 52 8.72 -14.78 0.34
N PRO A 53 7.63 -15.42 0.77
CA PRO A 53 7.40 -15.66 2.19
C PRO A 53 8.50 -16.60 2.72
N LEU A 54 9.27 -16.17 3.72
CA LEU A 54 10.11 -17.09 4.50
C LEU A 54 9.33 -17.64 5.69
N ALA A 55 9.74 -18.83 6.13
CA ALA A 55 9.44 -19.29 7.48
C ALA A 55 9.87 -18.20 8.49
N LEU A 56 9.03 -17.93 9.48
CA LEU A 56 9.19 -16.88 10.50
C LEU A 56 9.01 -15.42 10.04
N GLY A 57 8.36 -15.18 8.89
CA GLY A 57 7.91 -13.83 8.51
C GLY A 57 8.99 -12.89 7.95
N LEU A 58 10.15 -13.44 7.59
CA LEU A 58 11.16 -12.74 6.81
C LEU A 58 10.79 -12.82 5.31
N THR A 59 11.22 -11.88 4.48
CA THR A 59 11.02 -11.95 3.02
C THR A 59 12.38 -11.95 2.32
N ARG A 60 12.66 -12.94 1.45
CA ARG A 60 13.86 -12.96 0.60
C ARG A 60 13.45 -12.74 -0.86
N GLY A 61 13.96 -11.70 -1.50
CA GLY A 61 13.50 -11.24 -2.82
C GLY A 61 12.46 -10.14 -2.70
N GLY A 62 12.39 -9.24 -3.67
CA GLY A 62 11.76 -7.91 -3.59
C GLY A 62 12.81 -6.80 -3.74
N PRO A 63 12.50 -5.60 -4.26
CA PRO A 63 13.14 -4.43 -3.69
C PRO A 63 12.92 -4.57 -2.19
N GLU A 64 14.01 -4.78 -1.45
CA GLU A 64 13.99 -5.10 -0.03
C GLU A 64 12.99 -4.21 0.72
N SER A 65 12.51 -4.65 1.87
CA SER A 65 11.82 -3.78 2.84
C SER A 65 12.54 -2.44 3.10
N ALA A 66 13.80 -2.27 2.68
CA ALA A 66 14.54 -1.02 2.59
C ALA A 66 13.86 0.08 1.74
N PHE A 67 13.11 -0.27 0.68
CA PHE A 67 12.50 0.73 -0.21
C PHE A 67 11.12 1.17 0.24
N TRP A 68 10.55 0.56 1.28
CA TRP A 68 9.30 0.96 1.90
C TRP A 68 9.41 0.94 3.41
N MET A 69 9.57 2.11 4.00
CA MET A 69 9.69 2.24 5.44
C MET A 69 8.36 2.66 6.05
N HIS A 70 7.83 1.81 6.92
CA HIS A 70 6.70 2.18 7.76
C HIS A 70 7.12 3.28 8.75
N LYS A 71 6.46 4.45 8.68
CA LYS A 71 6.70 5.55 9.64
C LYS A 71 5.61 5.60 10.70
N ARG A 72 4.34 5.47 10.32
CA ARG A 72 3.19 5.61 11.23
C ARG A 72 1.95 4.89 10.72
N ALA A 73 1.16 4.34 11.64
CA ALA A 73 -0.22 3.91 11.45
C ALA A 73 -1.02 4.11 12.74
N PRO A 74 -2.37 4.04 12.70
CA PRO A 74 -3.19 3.96 13.90
C PRO A 74 -2.81 2.77 14.79
N ARG A 75 -3.07 2.89 16.10
CA ARG A 75 -2.78 1.82 17.05
C ARG A 75 -3.54 0.54 16.68
N GLY A 76 -2.87 -0.61 16.76
CA GLY A 76 -3.48 -1.91 16.46
C GLY A 76 -3.41 -2.32 14.99
N TRP A 77 -2.84 -1.49 14.11
CA TRP A 77 -2.53 -1.85 12.74
C TRP A 77 -1.15 -2.51 12.63
N SER A 78 -1.03 -3.47 11.72
CA SER A 78 0.21 -4.13 11.40
C SER A 78 1.16 -3.16 10.68
N ARG A 79 2.46 -3.44 10.78
CA ARG A 79 3.44 -2.84 9.86
C ARG A 79 3.08 -3.21 8.42
N LEU A 80 3.54 -2.40 7.48
CA LEU A 80 3.43 -2.69 6.05
C LEU A 80 4.25 -3.95 5.74
N ARG A 81 3.65 -4.85 4.97
CA ARG A 81 4.27 -6.09 4.51
C ARG A 81 3.95 -6.34 3.05
N TRP A 82 4.88 -6.95 2.34
CA TRP A 82 4.59 -7.50 1.03
C TRP A 82 3.64 -8.69 1.17
N GLN A 83 2.58 -8.69 0.37
CA GLN A 83 1.64 -9.79 0.25
C GLN A 83 1.61 -10.23 -1.22
N VAL A 84 1.94 -11.49 -1.47
CA VAL A 84 1.66 -12.14 -2.76
C VAL A 84 0.24 -12.69 -2.71
N ALA A 85 -0.63 -12.21 -3.60
CA ALA A 85 -1.99 -12.72 -3.73
C ALA A 85 -1.99 -13.96 -4.64
N ALA A 86 -1.58 -15.09 -4.07
CA ALA A 86 -1.44 -16.35 -4.81
C ALA A 86 -2.77 -16.91 -5.37
N ASP A 87 -3.88 -16.44 -4.82
CA ASP A 87 -5.26 -16.75 -5.22
C ASP A 87 -5.77 -15.90 -6.40
N GLU A 88 -5.01 -14.90 -6.83
CA GLU A 88 -5.37 -14.00 -7.94
C GLU A 88 -4.55 -14.31 -9.21
N VAL A 89 -5.13 -14.05 -10.39
CA VAL A 89 -4.49 -14.34 -11.69
C VAL A 89 -3.18 -13.57 -11.82
N GLY A 90 -2.09 -14.29 -12.12
CA GLY A 90 -0.75 -13.70 -12.24
C GLY A 90 -0.04 -13.47 -10.91
N SER A 91 -0.65 -13.87 -9.79
CA SER A 91 -0.10 -13.74 -8.43
C SER A 91 0.47 -12.34 -8.12
N PRO A 92 -0.34 -11.28 -8.29
CA PRO A 92 0.10 -9.91 -8.06
C PRO A 92 0.61 -9.70 -6.64
N VAL A 93 1.49 -8.71 -6.50
CA VAL A 93 2.10 -8.37 -5.21
C VAL A 93 1.58 -7.03 -4.73
N TYR A 94 1.18 -6.97 -3.47
CA TYR A 94 0.64 -5.79 -2.83
C TYR A 94 1.44 -5.40 -1.60
N LEU A 95 1.48 -4.11 -1.29
CA LEU A 95 1.87 -3.64 0.03
C LEU A 95 0.63 -3.62 0.92
N ALA A 96 0.59 -4.48 1.93
CA ALA A 96 -0.59 -4.70 2.77
C ALA A 96 -0.37 -4.24 4.22
N SER A 97 -1.42 -3.72 4.83
CA SER A 97 -1.51 -3.49 6.27
C SER A 97 -2.88 -3.92 6.77
N GLU A 98 -2.93 -4.56 7.93
CA GLU A 98 -4.14 -5.15 8.53
C GLU A 98 -4.37 -4.56 9.91
N GLY A 99 -5.61 -4.36 10.30
CA GLY A 99 -5.97 -3.78 11.58
C GLY A 99 -7.47 -3.62 11.72
N THR A 100 -7.90 -2.63 12.49
CA THR A 100 -9.32 -2.28 12.58
C THR A 100 -9.43 -0.78 12.79
N LEU A 101 -10.02 -0.10 11.80
CA LEU A 101 -10.47 1.29 11.90
C LEU A 101 -11.99 1.27 12.00
N ARG A 102 -12.51 1.60 13.19
CA ARG A 102 -13.94 1.45 13.52
C ARG A 102 -14.79 2.47 12.77
N PRO A 103 -16.10 2.24 12.63
CA PRO A 103 -17.00 3.20 11.99
C PRO A 103 -16.92 4.56 12.69
N GLY A 104 -16.81 5.64 11.92
CA GLY A 104 -16.61 7.00 12.43
C GLY A 104 -15.16 7.37 12.76
N GLU A 105 -14.21 6.43 12.75
CA GLU A 105 -12.80 6.72 12.99
C GLU A 105 -12.07 7.16 11.71
N GLN A 106 -10.96 7.88 11.92
CA GLN A 106 -10.01 8.24 10.88
C GLN A 106 -8.61 7.74 11.22
N GLY A 107 -7.86 7.35 10.20
CA GLY A 107 -6.51 6.84 10.32
C GLY A 107 -5.57 7.48 9.31
N ILE A 108 -4.39 7.89 9.78
CA ILE A 108 -3.30 8.37 8.93
C ILE A 108 -2.24 7.28 8.86
N PHE A 109 -1.95 6.83 7.65
CA PHE A 109 -0.92 5.85 7.34
C PHE A 109 0.22 6.56 6.62
N GLN A 110 1.41 6.54 7.22
CA GLN A 110 2.59 7.17 6.66
C GLN A 110 3.65 6.14 6.34
N PHE A 111 4.16 6.23 5.12
CA PHE A 111 5.13 5.29 4.61
C PHE A 111 6.05 6.00 3.63
N VAL A 112 7.34 5.67 3.65
CA VAL A 112 8.34 6.30 2.80
C VAL A 112 8.76 5.33 1.72
N SER A 113 8.82 5.79 0.47
CA SER A 113 9.47 5.08 -0.63
C SER A 113 10.61 5.86 -1.24
N MET A 114 11.65 5.17 -1.68
CA MET A 114 12.76 5.79 -2.43
C MET A 114 12.38 6.16 -3.86
N PHE A 115 11.17 5.78 -4.32
CA PHE A 115 10.70 6.01 -5.68
C PHE A 115 9.75 7.21 -5.74
N PRO A 116 9.93 8.09 -6.75
CA PRO A 116 9.04 9.23 -6.95
C PRO A 116 7.63 8.76 -7.29
N PRO A 117 6.59 9.56 -6.97
CA PRO A 117 5.25 9.29 -7.46
C PRO A 117 5.22 9.41 -8.98
N GLY A 118 4.63 8.44 -9.67
CA GLY A 118 4.53 8.39 -11.14
C GLY A 118 4.39 6.95 -11.64
N GLY A 119 3.95 6.71 -12.88
CA GLY A 119 3.85 5.35 -13.46
C GLY A 119 2.46 4.68 -13.40
N LEU A 120 2.38 3.46 -13.97
CA LEU A 120 1.16 2.64 -14.13
C LEU A 120 0.29 2.63 -12.86
N ARG A 121 -1.01 2.94 -13.04
CA ARG A 121 -2.04 3.07 -12.00
C ARG A 121 -1.84 2.10 -10.83
N THR A 122 -1.34 2.60 -9.71
CA THR A 122 -1.39 1.87 -8.46
C THR A 122 -2.81 2.00 -7.90
N GLY A 123 -3.52 0.89 -7.76
CA GLY A 123 -4.78 0.83 -7.03
C GLY A 123 -4.54 0.83 -5.53
N LEU A 124 -5.53 1.33 -4.79
CA LEU A 124 -5.71 1.04 -3.38
C LEU A 124 -6.95 0.18 -3.23
N GLU A 125 -6.77 -1.02 -2.74
CA GLU A 125 -7.84 -1.92 -2.35
C GLU A 125 -8.14 -1.73 -0.86
N LEU A 126 -9.40 -1.46 -0.54
CA LEU A 126 -9.91 -1.28 0.81
C LEU A 126 -10.86 -2.42 1.16
N PHE A 127 -10.65 -3.04 2.32
CA PHE A 127 -11.50 -4.12 2.82
C PHE A 127 -12.32 -3.66 4.01
N ARG A 128 -13.65 -3.69 3.86
CA ARG A 128 -14.62 -3.31 4.90
C ARG A 128 -15.42 -4.53 5.33
N GLY A 129 -15.07 -5.12 6.47
CA GLY A 129 -15.59 -6.43 6.84
C GLY A 129 -15.28 -7.47 5.75
N LYS A 130 -16.32 -7.92 5.01
CA LYS A 130 -16.19 -8.87 3.88
C LYS A 130 -16.22 -8.18 2.51
N GLU A 131 -16.49 -6.89 2.46
CA GLU A 131 -16.59 -6.13 1.21
C GLU A 131 -15.21 -5.65 0.75
N HIS A 132 -15.04 -5.57 -0.56
CA HIS A 132 -13.83 -5.11 -1.24
C HIS A 132 -14.15 -3.88 -2.09
N TRP A 133 -13.30 -2.86 -2.02
CA TRP A 133 -13.45 -1.63 -2.79
C TRP A 133 -12.12 -1.12 -3.33
N ASP A 134 -12.07 -0.95 -4.65
CA ASP A 134 -10.95 -0.35 -5.38
C ASP A 134 -11.06 1.18 -5.47
N CYS A 135 -9.95 1.85 -5.15
CA CYS A 135 -9.77 3.28 -5.26
C CYS A 135 -8.53 3.59 -6.10
N GLY A 136 -8.56 4.67 -6.88
CA GLY A 136 -7.38 5.14 -7.61
C GLY A 136 -6.48 5.98 -6.71
N VAL A 137 -5.19 5.65 -6.62
CA VAL A 137 -4.19 6.45 -5.91
C VAL A 137 -2.90 6.59 -6.72
N SER A 138 -2.13 7.65 -6.47
CA SER A 138 -0.81 7.82 -7.12
C SER A 138 0.27 7.07 -6.33
N GLY A 139 0.64 5.88 -6.80
CA GLY A 139 1.75 5.11 -6.22
C GLY A 139 3.14 5.50 -6.78
N PRO A 140 4.21 4.90 -6.25
CA PRO A 140 5.56 5.16 -6.76
C PRO A 140 5.81 4.53 -8.12
N ASN A 141 6.72 5.15 -8.86
CA ASN A 141 7.15 4.69 -10.17
C ASN A 141 8.24 3.63 -10.07
N TYR A 142 7.89 2.39 -10.45
CA TYR A 142 8.85 1.29 -10.56
C TYR A 142 9.28 1.00 -12.01
N GLU A 143 8.87 1.82 -12.99
CA GLU A 143 9.25 1.65 -14.42
C GLU A 143 10.77 1.53 -14.60
N HIS A 144 11.57 2.22 -13.79
CA HIS A 144 13.03 2.11 -13.85
C HIS A 144 13.57 0.69 -13.55
N PHE A 145 12.89 -0.12 -12.72
CA PHE A 145 13.24 -1.54 -12.54
C PHE A 145 12.80 -2.41 -13.71
N LEU A 146 11.75 -2.01 -14.43
CA LEU A 146 11.31 -2.69 -15.63
C LEU A 146 12.25 -2.38 -16.81
N GLN A 147 12.80 -1.16 -16.89
CA GLN A 147 13.62 -0.69 -18.00
C GLN A 147 15.12 -1.06 -17.89
N ALA A 148 15.68 -1.24 -16.69
CA ALA A 148 17.12 -1.48 -16.50
C ALA A 148 17.66 -2.86 -16.96
N GLU A 149 16.87 -3.69 -17.66
CA GLU A 149 17.33 -4.90 -18.36
C GLU A 149 17.13 -4.84 -19.89
N HIS A 150 16.93 -3.66 -20.47
CA HIS A 150 16.85 -3.48 -21.93
C HIS A 150 18.13 -2.91 -22.55
N THR A 151 19.28 -3.10 -21.91
CA THR A 151 20.59 -2.87 -22.53
C THR A 151 21.58 -3.94 -22.05
N TYR A 152 21.57 -5.08 -22.73
CA TYR A 152 22.74 -5.92 -22.97
C TYR A 152 22.99 -5.94 -24.48
#